data_AF-A0A319DT39-F1
#
_entry.id   AF-A0A319DT39-F1
#
_cell.length_a   1.000
_cell.length_b   1.000
_cell.length_c   1.000
_cell.angle_alpha   90.00
_cell.angle_beta   90.00
_cell.angle_gamma   90.00
#
_symmetry.space_group_name_H-M   'P 1'
#
loop_
_entity.id
_entity.type
_entity.pdbx_description
1 polymer ?
#
loop_
_entity_poly.entity_id
_entity_poly.type
_entity_poly.pdbx_seq_one_letter_code
_entity_poly.pdbx_strand_id
1 'polypeptide(L)'
;MPPQSQRSLSWREKRKSRGPTFDAKKKTKADRERFRRGRAGSFKRLNDLYLDGVDTGRERRVYVVVSSKTKGPHGSVRYSTYNSHPNDDWVPLHDEVLEHWPKTDQWTPESFGNDKEQSANKSQHTRSSKRNRSPGRLFTVSKPPLLNLPQTPTLT
;
A
#
# COMPACT_ATOMS: atom_id res chain seq x y z
N MET A 1 26.73 36.95 46.07
CA MET A 1 25.34 36.62 45.66
C MET A 1 25.41 35.43 44.70
N PRO A 2 24.66 34.34 44.91
CA PRO A 2 24.69 33.22 43.98
C PRO A 2 23.90 33.58 42.70
N PRO A 3 24.28 33.04 41.52
CA PRO A 3 23.56 33.29 40.28
C PRO A 3 22.19 32.59 40.36
N GLN A 4 21.12 33.35 40.11
CA GLN A 4 19.76 32.83 40.01
C GLN A 4 19.73 31.78 38.90
N SER A 5 19.48 30.50 39.25
CA SER A 5 19.28 29.46 38.26
C SER A 5 18.06 29.82 37.41
N GLN A 6 18.28 30.19 36.14
CA GLN A 6 17.19 30.34 35.20
C GLN A 6 16.49 28.97 35.09
N ARG A 7 15.29 28.87 35.67
CA ARG A 7 14.44 27.69 35.54
C ARG A 7 14.23 27.45 34.04
N SER A 8 14.89 26.43 33.50
CA SER A 8 14.72 26.06 32.11
C SER A 8 13.26 25.65 31.91
N LEU A 9 12.52 26.37 31.06
CA LEU A 9 11.15 26.01 30.72
C LEU A 9 11.07 24.52 30.37
N SER A 10 10.03 23.86 30.86
CA SER A 10 9.80 22.44 30.57
C SER A 10 9.68 22.24 29.06
N TRP A 11 10.02 21.04 28.56
CA TRP A 11 9.99 20.78 27.11
C TRP A 11 8.59 21.07 26.53
N ARG A 12 7.53 20.82 27.31
CA ARG A 12 6.13 21.02 26.95
C ARG A 12 5.81 22.51 26.78
N GLU A 13 6.30 23.38 27.66
CA GLU A 13 6.15 24.85 27.54
C GLU A 13 6.93 25.41 26.35
N LYS A 14 8.14 24.90 26.10
CA LYS A 14 8.94 25.24 24.91
C LYS A 14 8.25 24.88 23.59
N ARG A 15 7.40 23.84 23.55
CA ARG A 15 6.60 23.52 22.35
C ARG A 15 5.36 24.39 22.22
N LYS A 16 4.77 24.84 23.32
CA LYS A 16 3.62 25.75 23.29
C LYS A 16 4.02 27.16 22.85
N SER A 17 5.21 27.64 23.22
CA SER A 17 5.72 28.97 22.82
C SER A 17 6.23 29.01 21.37
N ARG A 18 6.59 27.86 20.80
CA ARG A 18 6.78 27.70 19.36
C ARG A 18 5.41 27.66 18.73
N GLY A 19 4.87 28.84 18.40
CA GLY A 19 3.64 28.95 17.60
C GLY A 19 3.75 28.17 16.28
N PRO A 20 2.72 28.21 15.42
CA PRO A 20 2.70 27.48 14.14
C PRO A 20 3.63 28.15 13.11
N THR A 21 4.92 28.26 13.41
CA THR A 21 5.93 28.76 12.47
C THR A 21 6.22 27.62 11.50
N PHE A 22 5.58 27.68 10.34
CA PHE A 22 5.75 26.71 9.27
C PHE A 22 7.14 26.84 8.65
N ASP A 23 8.04 25.94 9.04
CA ASP A 23 9.36 25.83 8.43
C ASP A 23 9.28 24.89 7.21
N ALA A 24 9.22 25.48 6.02
CA ALA A 24 9.10 24.75 4.76
C ALA A 24 10.24 23.73 4.54
N LYS A 25 11.45 24.00 5.05
CA LYS A 25 12.59 23.10 4.95
C LYS A 25 12.40 21.88 5.85
N LYS A 26 11.93 22.09 7.09
CA LYS A 26 11.61 20.98 8.02
C LYS A 26 10.47 20.11 7.48
N LYS A 27 9.41 20.71 6.92
CA LYS A 27 8.33 19.95 6.28
C LYS A 27 8.85 19.11 5.11
N THR A 28 9.64 19.71 4.22
CA THR A 28 10.20 18.98 3.06
C THR A 28 11.04 17.79 3.48
N LYS A 29 11.85 17.93 4.55
CA LYS A 29 12.62 16.82 5.14
C LYS A 29 11.69 15.74 5.72
N ALA A 30 10.67 16.15 6.48
CA ALA A 30 9.70 15.23 7.07
C ALA A 30 8.92 14.45 6.00
N ASP A 31 8.47 15.12 4.93
CA ASP A 31 7.76 14.51 3.81
C ASP A 31 8.65 13.51 3.05
N ARG A 32 9.91 13.87 2.79
CA ARG A 32 10.89 12.95 2.17
C ARG A 32 11.10 11.71 3.02
N GLU A 33 11.22 11.87 4.33
CA GLU A 33 11.39 10.75 5.26
C GLU A 33 10.12 9.89 5.37
N ARG A 34 8.95 10.53 5.39
CA ARG A 34 7.66 9.82 5.35
C ARG A 34 7.52 9.00 4.09
N PHE A 35 7.90 9.54 2.93
CA PHE A 35 7.92 8.80 1.66
C PHE A 35 8.89 7.63 1.71
N ARG A 36 10.11 7.83 2.22
CA ARG A 36 11.11 6.76 2.35
C ARG A 36 10.61 5.60 3.22
N ARG A 37 10.02 5.91 4.38
CA ARG A 37 9.43 4.92 5.29
C ARG A 37 8.20 4.25 4.69
N GLY A 38 7.34 5.02 4.04
CA GLY A 38 6.15 4.52 3.37
C GLY A 38 6.52 3.51 2.29
N ARG A 39 7.49 3.83 1.42
CA ARG A 39 7.99 2.92 0.39
C ARG A 39 8.55 1.63 0.98
N ALA A 40 9.39 1.71 2.01
CA ALA A 40 9.94 0.53 2.68
C ALA A 40 8.83 -0.33 3.32
N GLY A 41 7.84 0.31 3.96
CA GLY A 41 6.68 -0.38 4.52
C GLY A 41 5.82 -1.07 3.45
N SER A 42 5.65 -0.45 2.28
CA SER A 42 4.95 -1.07 1.15
C SER A 42 5.68 -2.31 0.65
N PHE A 43 7.00 -2.25 0.46
CA PHE A 43 7.79 -3.41 0.05
C PHE A 43 7.72 -4.56 1.06
N LYS A 44 7.77 -4.24 2.36
CA LYS A 44 7.56 -5.25 3.40
C LYS A 44 6.20 -5.94 3.25
N ARG A 45 5.12 -5.18 3.08
CA ARG A 45 3.77 -5.75 2.93
C ARG A 45 3.62 -6.62 1.68
N LEU A 46 4.27 -6.23 0.58
CA LEU A 46 4.29 -7.02 -0.65
C LEU A 46 5.04 -8.34 -0.47
N ASN A 47 6.12 -8.31 0.31
CA ASN A 47 6.83 -9.52 0.70
C ASN A 47 5.99 -10.40 1.62
N ASP A 48 5.33 -9.82 2.63
CA ASP A 48 4.42 -10.56 3.50
C ASP A 48 3.27 -11.22 2.70
N LEU A 49 2.75 -10.54 1.65
CA LEU A 49 1.74 -11.09 0.74
C LEU A 49 2.25 -12.25 -0.13
N TYR A 50 3.51 -12.15 -0.57
CA TYR A 50 4.17 -13.22 -1.30
C TYR A 50 4.36 -14.45 -0.40
N LEU A 51 4.89 -14.26 0.80
CA LEU A 51 5.09 -15.33 1.78
C LEU A 51 3.76 -16.01 2.16
N ASP A 52 2.69 -15.25 2.37
CA ASP A 52 1.34 -15.79 2.59
C ASP A 52 0.86 -16.69 1.43
N GLY A 53 1.20 -16.31 0.20
CA GLY A 53 0.94 -17.13 -0.98
C GLY A 53 1.68 -18.47 -0.91
N VAL A 54 2.99 -18.41 -0.63
CA VAL A 54 3.86 -19.59 -0.47
C VAL A 54 3.33 -20.52 0.62
N ASP A 55 2.98 -19.98 1.79
CA ASP A 55 2.47 -20.75 2.94
C ASP A 55 1.11 -21.42 2.64
N THR A 56 0.27 -20.78 1.83
CA THR A 56 -1.03 -21.33 1.40
C THR A 56 -0.87 -22.32 0.22
N GLY A 57 0.34 -22.53 -0.30
CA GLY A 57 0.59 -23.34 -1.49
C GLY A 57 0.09 -22.70 -2.79
N ARG A 58 -0.16 -21.38 -2.79
CA ARG A 58 -0.58 -20.62 -3.97
C ARG A 58 0.63 -19.93 -4.57
N GLU A 59 0.91 -20.20 -5.84
CA GLU A 59 1.93 -19.46 -6.57
C GLU A 59 1.47 -18.02 -6.80
N ARG A 60 2.11 -17.06 -6.12
CA ARG A 60 1.90 -15.62 -6.32
C ARG A 60 3.21 -14.98 -6.75
N ARG A 61 3.18 -14.26 -7.86
CA ARG A 61 4.33 -13.49 -8.34
C ARG A 61 4.02 -12.00 -8.19
N VAL A 62 4.90 -11.27 -7.51
CA VAL A 62 4.69 -9.86 -7.19
C VAL A 62 5.86 -9.03 -7.70
N TYR A 63 5.55 -8.10 -8.59
CA TYR A 63 6.50 -7.12 -9.11
C TYR A 63 5.91 -5.73 -8.97
N VAL A 64 6.68 -4.80 -8.42
CA VAL A 64 6.25 -3.42 -8.22
C VAL A 64 7.38 -2.48 -8.61
N VAL A 65 7.04 -1.46 -9.39
CA VAL A 65 7.92 -0.34 -9.76
C VAL A 65 7.36 0.95 -9.20
N VAL A 66 8.19 1.65 -8.43
CA VAL A 66 7.89 3.02 -7.97
C VAL A 66 8.83 3.97 -8.69
N SER A 67 8.27 4.80 -9.57
CA SER A 67 9.01 5.90 -10.18
C SER A 67 8.96 7.14 -9.28
N SER A 68 10.09 7.80 -9.10
CA SER A 68 10.22 9.03 -8.32
C SER A 68 10.97 10.07 -9.14
N LYS A 69 10.33 11.21 -9.40
CA LYS A 69 10.95 12.33 -10.11
C LYS A 69 11.65 13.24 -9.10
N THR A 70 12.97 13.43 -9.25
CA THR A 70 13.69 14.42 -8.43
C THR A 70 13.33 15.83 -8.90
N LYS A 71 13.12 16.77 -7.97
CA LYS A 71 12.84 18.17 -8.32
C LYS A 71 14.09 18.83 -8.91
N GLY A 72 13.95 19.47 -10.08
CA GLY A 72 15.01 20.26 -10.73
C GLY A 72 14.86 20.27 -12.27
N PRO A 73 15.49 21.23 -12.97
CA PRO A 73 15.42 21.33 -14.44
C PRO A 73 16.00 20.10 -15.17
N HIS A 74 16.93 19.36 -14.52
CA HIS A 74 17.47 18.08 -15.00
C HIS A 74 17.07 16.91 -14.10
N GLY A 75 15.85 16.94 -13.55
CA GLY A 75 15.39 15.91 -12.62
C GLY A 75 15.35 14.52 -13.25
N SER A 76 16.34 13.67 -12.94
CA SER A 76 16.36 12.27 -13.35
C SER A 76 15.21 11.49 -12.70
N VAL A 77 14.53 10.62 -13.46
CA VAL A 77 13.58 9.67 -12.90
C VAL A 77 14.37 8.57 -12.20
N ARG A 78 14.10 8.36 -10.90
CA ARG A 78 14.65 7.25 -10.14
C ARG A 78 13.59 6.18 -9.97
N TYR A 79 13.92 4.96 -10.35
CA TYR A 79 13.07 3.79 -10.16
C TYR A 79 13.47 3.06 -8.89
N SER A 80 12.49 2.45 -8.24
CA SER A 80 12.70 1.55 -7.11
C SER A 80 11.79 0.37 -7.31
N THR A 81 12.38 -0.82 -7.38
CA THR A 81 11.69 -2.04 -7.73
C THR A 81 11.63 -2.99 -6.53
N TYR A 82 10.58 -3.79 -6.50
CA TYR A 82 10.46 -4.97 -5.67
C TYR A 82 10.09 -6.13 -6.59
N ASN A 83 10.83 -7.24 -6.52
CA ASN A 83 10.59 -8.45 -7.28
C ASN A 83 10.65 -9.64 -6.31
N SER A 84 9.56 -10.41 -6.22
CA SER A 84 9.51 -11.61 -5.39
C SER A 84 10.35 -12.76 -5.95
N HIS A 85 10.64 -12.78 -7.25
CA HIS A 85 11.44 -13.80 -7.93
C HIS A 85 12.50 -13.12 -8.81
N PRO A 86 13.63 -12.67 -8.23
CA PRO A 86 14.66 -11.91 -8.94
C PRO A 86 15.41 -12.72 -10.01
N ASN A 87 15.37 -14.05 -9.93
CA ASN A 87 16.08 -14.94 -10.84
C ASN A 87 15.19 -15.45 -12.00
N ASP A 88 13.92 -15.07 -12.01
CA ASP A 88 12.95 -15.56 -13.00
C ASP A 88 12.62 -14.46 -14.02
N ASP A 89 12.62 -14.82 -15.30
CA ASP A 89 12.34 -13.91 -16.43
C ASP A 89 10.84 -13.73 -16.71
N TRP A 90 10.06 -13.44 -15.66
CA TRP A 90 8.61 -13.21 -15.76
C TRP A 90 8.22 -11.73 -15.64
N VAL A 91 9.17 -10.89 -15.21
CA VAL A 91 8.95 -9.46 -15.00
C VAL A 91 9.01 -8.76 -16.36
N PRO A 92 7.98 -7.96 -16.73
CA PRO A 92 8.00 -7.22 -17.99
C PRO A 92 9.16 -6.23 -18.03
N LEU A 93 9.75 -6.09 -19.21
CA LEU A 93 10.82 -5.13 -19.45
C LEU A 93 10.30 -3.71 -19.22
N HIS A 94 11.18 -2.80 -18.80
CA HIS A 94 10.79 -1.42 -18.48
C HIS A 94 10.12 -0.71 -19.67
N ASP A 95 10.64 -0.93 -20.88
CA ASP A 95 10.10 -0.37 -22.11
C ASP A 95 8.67 -0.88 -22.41
N GLU A 96 8.41 -2.17 -22.15
CA GLU A 96 7.07 -2.77 -22.30
C GLU A 96 6.06 -2.17 -21.30
N VAL A 97 6.50 -1.93 -20.06
CA VAL A 97 5.66 -1.29 -19.03
C VAL A 97 5.31 0.14 -19.43
N LEU A 98 6.24 0.89 -20.03
CA LEU A 98 6.01 2.25 -20.50
C LEU A 98 5.10 2.30 -21.73
N GLU A 99 5.29 1.39 -22.68
CA GLU A 99 4.48 1.30 -23.90
C GLU A 99 3.02 0.96 -23.59
N HIS A 100 2.80 0.13 -22.57
CA HIS A 100 1.46 -0.31 -22.18
C HIS A 100 0.84 0.55 -21.07
N TRP A 101 1.49 1.63 -20.63
CA TRP A 101 0.93 2.52 -19.62
C TRP A 101 0.09 3.65 -20.25
N PRO A 102 -1.13 3.95 -19.77
CA PRO A 102 -1.86 3.32 -18.66
C PRO A 102 -2.89 2.29 -19.15
N LYS A 103 -2.53 1.01 -19.28
CA LYS A 103 -3.52 -0.08 -19.35
C LYS A 103 -4.11 -0.26 -17.95
N THR A 104 -5.29 0.29 -17.75
CA THR A 104 -6.08 0.03 -16.55
C THR A 104 -7.05 -1.10 -16.86
N ASP A 105 -6.58 -2.33 -16.83
CA ASP A 105 -7.49 -3.46 -16.70
C ASP A 105 -7.82 -3.60 -15.21
N GLN A 106 -8.98 -3.04 -14.84
CA GLN A 106 -9.51 -3.14 -13.48
C GLN A 106 -10.23 -4.48 -13.36
N TRP A 107 -9.65 -5.40 -12.59
CA TRP A 107 -10.30 -6.65 -12.23
C TRP A 107 -10.98 -6.47 -10.88
N THR A 108 -12.30 -6.50 -10.85
CA THR A 108 -13.07 -6.59 -9.61
C THR A 108 -13.26 -8.06 -9.24
N PRO A 109 -13.61 -8.40 -7.99
CA PRO A 109 -13.95 -9.78 -7.63
C PRO A 109 -15.05 -10.38 -8.53
N GLU A 110 -15.93 -9.55 -9.10
CA GLU A 110 -16.92 -9.99 -10.09
C GLU A 110 -16.30 -10.42 -11.42
N SER A 111 -15.11 -9.91 -11.79
CA SER A 111 -14.36 -10.30 -12.99
C SER A 111 -13.88 -11.76 -12.97
N PHE A 112 -13.94 -12.42 -11.80
CA PHE A 112 -13.56 -13.82 -11.62
C PHE A 112 -14.78 -14.73 -11.37
N GLY A 113 -15.99 -14.18 -11.46
CA GLY A 113 -17.23 -14.92 -11.30
C GLY A 113 -17.84 -15.24 -12.64
N ASN A 114 -17.29 -16.23 -13.38
CA ASN A 114 -17.95 -17.15 -14.32
C ASN A 114 -16.96 -17.69 -15.38
N ASP A 115 -16.16 -18.70 -15.01
CA ASP A 115 -15.23 -19.40 -15.90
C ASP A 115 -15.94 -20.37 -16.88
N LYS A 116 -16.97 -19.94 -17.61
CA LYS A 116 -17.53 -20.79 -18.67
C LYS A 116 -17.74 -20.17 -20.04
N GLU A 117 -17.89 -18.87 -20.20
CA GLU A 117 -18.22 -18.33 -21.52
C GLU A 117 -17.70 -16.90 -21.66
N GLN A 118 -16.55 -16.68 -22.32
CA GLN A 118 -16.27 -15.50 -23.16
C GLN A 118 -14.81 -15.45 -23.66
N SER A 119 -14.34 -16.53 -24.25
CA SER A 119 -13.43 -16.43 -25.39
C SER A 119 -14.25 -16.03 -26.63
N ALA A 120 -14.57 -14.75 -26.79
CA ALA A 120 -14.92 -14.11 -28.07
C ALA A 120 -15.41 -12.67 -27.86
N ASN A 121 -14.74 -11.72 -28.51
CA ASN A 121 -15.33 -10.48 -29.03
C ASN A 121 -16.00 -9.51 -28.04
N LYS A 122 -15.37 -8.36 -27.76
CA LYS A 122 -15.76 -7.08 -28.38
C LYS A 122 -14.99 -5.89 -27.84
N SER A 123 -14.29 -5.27 -28.78
CA SER A 123 -14.01 -3.85 -28.87
C SER A 123 -15.28 -2.97 -28.76
N GLN A 124 -15.07 -1.73 -28.31
CA GLN A 124 -15.95 -0.57 -28.39
C GLN A 124 -17.20 -0.58 -27.50
N HIS A 125 -17.24 0.27 -26.47
CA HIS A 125 -18.02 1.51 -26.56
C HIS A 125 -17.82 2.41 -25.33
N THR A 126 -18.27 3.64 -25.55
CA THR A 126 -17.94 4.89 -24.90
C THR A 126 -18.76 5.20 -23.64
N ARG A 127 -18.31 6.27 -22.97
CA ARG A 127 -19.10 7.27 -22.20
C ARG A 127 -19.36 7.02 -20.71
N SER A 128 -18.68 7.86 -19.93
CA SER A 128 -19.20 8.72 -18.86
C SER A 128 -20.26 8.15 -17.92
N SER A 129 -19.92 8.06 -16.63
CA SER A 129 -20.79 8.65 -15.60
C SER A 129 -20.07 8.83 -14.27
N LYS A 130 -20.14 10.06 -13.74
CA LYS A 130 -19.97 10.37 -12.32
C LYS A 130 -21.01 9.58 -11.53
N ARG A 131 -20.63 8.88 -10.44
CA ARG A 131 -21.48 8.83 -9.24
C ARG A 131 -20.81 8.24 -7.99
N ASN A 132 -20.89 9.05 -6.94
CA ASN A 132 -21.29 8.74 -5.57
C ASN A 132 -20.56 7.64 -4.81
N ARG A 133 -19.64 8.08 -3.94
CA ARG A 133 -19.21 7.35 -2.75
C ARG A 133 -20.37 7.25 -1.76
N SER A 134 -20.91 6.05 -1.56
CA SER A 134 -21.62 5.69 -0.34
C SER A 134 -20.62 5.07 0.66
N PRO A 135 -20.71 5.38 1.97
CA PRO A 135 -19.85 4.76 2.97
C PRO A 135 -20.31 3.31 3.20
N GLY A 136 -19.36 2.37 3.06
CA GLY A 136 -19.61 0.93 3.18
C GLY A 136 -20.23 0.57 4.53
N ARG A 137 -21.30 -0.23 4.48
CA ARG A 137 -21.87 -0.90 5.65
C ARG A 137 -20.81 -1.85 6.24
N LEU A 138 -20.44 -1.61 7.48
CA LEU A 138 -19.73 -2.59 8.32
C LEU A 138 -20.73 -3.70 8.67
N PHE A 139 -20.42 -4.94 8.32
CA PHE A 139 -21.19 -6.08 8.78
C PHE A 139 -20.82 -6.36 10.25
N THR A 140 -21.75 -6.11 11.17
CA THR A 140 -21.67 -6.56 12.56
C THR A 140 -22.17 -8.01 12.64
N VAL A 141 -21.27 -8.94 12.91
CA VAL A 141 -21.62 -10.33 13.26
C VAL A 141 -22.08 -10.32 14.72
N SER A 142 -23.39 -10.47 14.96
CA SER A 142 -23.97 -10.32 16.30
C SER A 142 -23.83 -11.57 17.18
N LYS A 143 -23.54 -12.75 16.62
CA LYS A 143 -23.32 -13.98 17.38
C LYS A 143 -22.29 -14.88 16.67
N PRO A 144 -21.24 -15.38 17.37
CA PRO A 144 -20.36 -16.39 16.81
C PRO A 144 -21.13 -17.72 16.61
N PRO A 145 -20.78 -18.52 15.60
CA PRO A 145 -21.41 -19.82 15.39
C PRO A 145 -21.09 -20.76 16.56
N LEU A 146 -22.11 -21.45 17.06
CA LEU A 146 -21.96 -22.47 18.08
C LEU A 146 -21.38 -23.73 17.43
N LEU A 147 -20.15 -24.06 17.81
CA LEU A 147 -19.50 -25.33 17.46
C LEU A 147 -20.09 -26.45 18.34
N ASN A 148 -21.00 -27.25 17.79
CA ASN A 148 -21.41 -28.51 18.41
C ASN A 148 -20.34 -29.57 18.13
N LEU A 149 -19.36 -29.66 19.03
CA LEU A 149 -18.36 -30.73 18.99
C LEU A 149 -18.95 -32.00 19.64
N PRO A 150 -18.97 -33.15 18.95
CA PRO A 150 -19.31 -34.41 19.59
C PRO A 150 -18.27 -34.72 20.67
N GLN A 151 -18.80 -35.10 21.84
CA GLN A 151 -18.12 -35.37 23.11
C GLN A 151 -16.68 -35.88 22.97
N THR A 152 -15.72 -35.09 23.47
CA THR A 152 -14.37 -35.59 23.75
C THR A 152 -14.44 -36.60 24.90
N PRO A 153 -13.92 -37.82 24.74
CA PRO A 153 -13.84 -38.78 25.84
C PRO A 153 -12.86 -38.26 26.89
N THR A 154 -13.35 -38.08 28.12
CA THR A 154 -12.50 -37.97 29.31
C THR A 154 -11.76 -39.29 29.48
N LEU A 155 -10.43 -39.24 29.41
CA LEU A 155 -9.56 -40.32 29.84
C LEU A 155 -9.76 -40.51 31.35
N THR A 156 -10.19 -41.72 31.73
CA THR A 156 -10.26 -42.22 33.11
C THR A 156 -8.89 -42.27 33.77
#